data_AF-A0A9P6GY72-F1
#
_entry.id   AF-A0A9P6GY72-F1
#
_cell.length_a   1.000
_cell.length_b   1.000
_cell.length_c   1.000
_cell.angle_alpha   90.00
_cell.angle_beta   90.00
_cell.angle_gamma   90.00
#
_symmetry.space_group_name_H-M   'P 1'
#
loop_
_entity.id
_entity.type
_entity.pdbx_description
1 polymer ?
#
loop_
_entity_poly.entity_id
_entity_poly.type
_entity_poly.pdbx_seq_one_letter_code
_entity_poly.pdbx_strand_id
1 'polypeptide(L)'
;MIPGHINRSRHQGTVKSACDTSIAITSQLKNESLKLMGMDIEFSPLVTNSEPRYIILSADVIRNPLELLWKAKQPLCKHIVVTSAREENSIDENLIFNKHAELFRDEIDGSRACTVIKHKILTEEHTPIYARTGRVPIHYEQAIHEEIQKNLRLGTIKHSNSR
;
A
#
# COMPACT_ATOMS: atom_id res chain seq x y z
N MET A 1 45.03 1.80 -22.15
CA MET A 1 44.05 2.91 -22.11
C MET A 1 43.23 2.84 -23.38
N ILE A 2 41.99 2.37 -23.30
CA ILE A 2 41.05 2.33 -24.42
C ILE A 2 39.79 3.08 -23.96
N PRO A 3 39.28 4.07 -24.71
CA PRO A 3 38.14 4.87 -24.30
C PRO A 3 36.86 4.03 -24.47
N GLY A 4 36.23 3.70 -23.35
CA GLY A 4 34.94 3.01 -23.34
C GLY A 4 33.82 3.98 -23.75
N HIS A 5 33.22 3.71 -24.91
CA HIS A 5 32.02 4.37 -25.40
C HIS A 5 30.97 4.60 -24.31
N ILE A 6 30.69 5.87 -24.00
CA ILE A 6 29.53 6.26 -23.18
C ILE A 6 28.29 6.09 -24.06
N ASN A 7 27.70 4.90 -24.00
CA ASN A 7 26.42 4.60 -24.61
C ASN A 7 25.34 5.29 -23.75
N ARG A 8 24.74 6.37 -24.25
CA ARG A 8 23.73 7.17 -23.53
C ARG A 8 22.45 6.34 -23.31
N SER A 9 22.37 5.58 -22.21
CA SER A 9 21.16 4.86 -21.83
C SER A 9 20.16 5.75 -21.11
N ARG A 10 18.88 5.62 -21.45
CA ARG A 10 17.65 6.34 -21.03
C ARG A 10 17.37 6.55 -19.52
N HIS A 11 18.35 6.45 -18.62
CA HIS A 11 18.07 6.24 -17.18
C HIS A 11 18.50 7.43 -16.30
N GLN A 12 18.66 8.62 -16.87
CA GLN A 12 18.76 9.86 -16.10
C GLN A 12 17.36 10.28 -15.65
N GLY A 13 17.18 10.46 -14.34
CA GLY A 13 15.88 10.79 -13.77
C GLY A 13 15.91 10.85 -12.25
N THR A 14 14.73 10.96 -11.64
CA THR A 14 14.56 10.99 -10.19
C THR A 14 13.69 9.81 -9.75
N VAL A 15 14.15 9.07 -8.74
CA VAL A 15 13.35 8.04 -8.06
C VAL A 15 12.76 8.68 -6.81
N LYS A 16 11.44 8.58 -6.64
CA LYS A 16 10.76 8.96 -5.41
C LYS A 16 10.52 7.74 -4.52
N SER A 17 10.89 7.86 -3.26
CA SER A 17 10.50 6.90 -2.23
C SER A 17 9.04 7.12 -1.79
N ALA A 18 8.48 6.15 -1.07
CA ALA A 18 7.16 6.29 -0.45
C ALA A 18 7.09 7.37 0.64
N CYS A 19 8.23 7.86 1.13
CA CYS A 19 8.32 9.01 2.04
C CYS A 19 8.66 10.33 1.31
N ASP A 20 8.37 10.42 0.01
CA ASP A 20 8.61 11.57 -0.86
C ASP A 20 10.08 12.01 -1.00
N THR A 21 11.02 11.19 -0.54
CA THR A 21 12.45 11.45 -0.74
C THR A 21 12.81 11.19 -2.19
N SER A 22 13.42 12.17 -2.85
CA SER A 22 13.80 12.08 -4.26
C SER A 22 15.30 11.84 -4.40
N ILE A 23 15.69 10.78 -5.10
CA ILE A 23 17.08 10.43 -5.38
C ILE A 23 17.34 10.60 -6.87
N ALA A 24 18.34 11.42 -7.21
CA ALA A 24 18.75 11.64 -8.60
C ALA A 24 19.63 10.47 -9.09
N ILE A 25 19.20 9.83 -10.19
CA ILE A 25 19.98 8.82 -10.92
C ILE A 25 20.78 9.53 -12.01
N THR A 26 22.07 9.27 -12.06
CA THR A 26 22.95 9.80 -13.10
C THR A 26 23.31 8.81 -14.19
N SER A 27 23.34 7.52 -13.87
CA SER A 27 23.58 6.48 -14.86
C SER A 27 23.09 5.12 -14.37
N GLN A 28 23.19 4.12 -15.24
CA GLN A 28 22.97 2.73 -14.89
C GLN A 28 24.19 1.93 -15.36
N LEU A 29 24.75 1.12 -14.47
CA LEU A 29 25.76 0.12 -14.84
C LEU A 29 25.07 -1.15 -15.32
N LYS A 30 25.75 -1.93 -16.16
CA LYS A 30 25.18 -3.14 -16.75
C LYS A 30 26.05 -4.34 -16.41
N ASN A 31 25.39 -5.44 -16.07
CA ASN A 31 26.02 -6.74 -15.81
C ASN A 31 27.13 -6.65 -14.75
N GLU A 32 26.85 -5.92 -13.69
CA GLU A 32 27.75 -5.85 -12.53
C GLU A 32 27.51 -7.06 -11.64
N SER A 33 28.58 -7.59 -11.05
CA SER A 33 28.50 -8.68 -10.08
C SER A 33 28.72 -8.15 -8.68
N LEU A 34 27.76 -8.40 -7.79
CA LEU A 34 27.84 -8.12 -6.37
C LEU A 34 28.00 -9.42 -5.59
N LYS A 35 29.13 -9.55 -4.89
CA LYS A 35 29.32 -10.64 -3.94
C LYS A 35 28.67 -10.31 -2.61
N LEU A 36 27.54 -10.96 -2.32
CA LEU A 36 26.78 -10.77 -1.08
C LEU A 36 26.54 -12.13 -0.41
N MET A 37 26.92 -12.25 0.86
CA MET A 37 26.70 -13.47 1.66
C MET A 37 27.25 -14.75 0.99
N GLY A 38 28.40 -14.63 0.33
CA GLY A 38 29.08 -15.72 -0.37
C GLY A 38 28.44 -16.11 -1.71
N MET A 39 27.47 -15.34 -2.20
CA MET A 39 26.83 -15.53 -3.51
C MET A 39 27.22 -14.38 -4.43
N ASP A 40 27.42 -14.67 -5.71
CA ASP A 40 27.65 -13.66 -6.75
C ASP A 40 26.32 -13.36 -7.43
N ILE A 41 25.89 -12.09 -7.36
CA ILE A 41 24.62 -11.62 -7.89
C ILE A 41 24.90 -10.72 -9.07
N GLU A 42 24.48 -11.13 -10.26
CA GLU A 42 24.53 -10.28 -11.45
C GLU A 42 23.31 -9.35 -11.49
N PHE A 43 23.55 -8.05 -11.62
CA PHE A 43 22.50 -7.04 -11.69
C PHE A 43 22.99 -5.77 -12.42
N SER A 44 22.06 -4.85 -12.66
CA SER A 44 22.34 -3.58 -13.37
C SER A 44 22.02 -2.37 -12.48
N PRO A 45 22.93 -1.99 -11.56
CA PRO A 45 22.65 -0.97 -10.56
C PRO A 45 22.45 0.42 -11.15
N LEU A 46 21.57 1.18 -10.51
CA LEU A 46 21.42 2.62 -10.77
C LEU A 46 22.44 3.39 -9.94
N VAL A 47 23.16 4.29 -10.59
CA VAL A 47 24.20 5.13 -9.97
C VAL A 47 23.59 6.46 -9.57
N THR A 48 23.88 6.90 -8.36
CA THR A 48 23.37 8.14 -7.77
C THR A 48 24.51 9.10 -7.47
N ASN A 49 24.22 10.40 -7.42
CA ASN A 49 25.22 11.41 -7.05
C ASN A 49 25.47 11.52 -5.54
N SER A 50 24.63 10.88 -4.74
CA SER A 50 24.81 10.77 -3.29
C SER A 50 25.65 9.54 -2.96
N GLU A 51 26.50 9.64 -1.93
CA GLU A 51 27.18 8.50 -1.34
C GLU A 51 26.16 7.65 -0.56
N PRO A 52 25.78 6.46 -1.06
CA PRO A 52 24.77 5.67 -0.39
C PRO A 52 25.38 4.99 0.84
N ARG A 53 24.77 5.17 2.01
CA ARG A 53 25.13 4.41 3.22
C ARG A 53 24.76 2.93 3.12
N TYR A 54 23.86 2.59 2.19
CA TYR A 54 23.30 1.26 2.03
C TYR A 54 23.04 0.96 0.56
N ILE A 55 23.19 -0.31 0.17
CA ILE A 55 22.78 -0.80 -1.15
C ILE A 55 21.32 -1.23 -1.07
N ILE A 56 20.48 -0.70 -1.96
CA ILE A 56 19.09 -1.11 -2.09
C ILE A 56 19.00 -2.16 -3.19
N LEU A 57 18.55 -3.35 -2.85
CA LEU A 57 18.28 -4.42 -3.81
C LEU A 57 16.78 -4.48 -4.08
N SER A 58 16.41 -4.40 -5.36
CA SER A 58 15.02 -4.50 -5.78
C SER A 58 14.53 -5.95 -5.77
N ALA A 59 13.22 -6.14 -5.70
CA ALA A 59 12.60 -7.45 -5.52
C ALA A 59 12.92 -8.44 -6.66
N ASP A 60 13.14 -7.95 -7.87
CA ASP A 60 13.59 -8.72 -9.03
C ASP A 60 15.01 -9.30 -8.84
N VAL A 61 15.91 -8.56 -8.21
CA VAL A 61 17.28 -9.03 -7.89
C VAL A 61 17.24 -10.10 -6.79
N ILE A 62 16.35 -9.94 -5.81
CA ILE A 62 16.22 -10.85 -4.66
C ILE A 62 15.48 -12.16 -5.02
N ARG A 63 14.59 -12.13 -6.02
CA ARG A 63 13.83 -13.32 -6.44
C ARG A 63 14.69 -14.42 -7.05
N ASN A 64 15.82 -14.06 -7.68
CA ASN A 64 16.66 -15.02 -8.40
C ASN A 64 17.54 -15.90 -7.48
N PRO A 65 17.81 -15.49 -6.23
CA PRO A 65 18.18 -16.43 -5.18
C PRO A 65 17.36 -16.20 -3.90
N LEU A 66 16.30 -16.99 -3.69
CA LEU A 66 15.51 -16.98 -2.42
C LEU A 66 16.39 -17.21 -1.17
N GLU A 67 17.55 -17.86 -1.34
CA GLU A 67 18.57 -18.02 -0.30
C GLU A 67 19.08 -16.70 0.29
N LEU A 68 19.05 -15.59 -0.47
CA LEU A 68 19.41 -14.27 0.02
C LEU A 68 18.50 -13.82 1.16
N LEU A 69 17.19 -14.03 1.02
CA LEU A 69 16.21 -13.70 2.07
C LEU A 69 16.46 -14.53 3.33
N TRP A 70 16.76 -15.82 3.15
CA TRP A 70 17.06 -16.71 4.26
C TRP A 70 18.35 -16.30 4.99
N LYS A 71 19.45 -16.09 4.26
CA LYS A 71 20.74 -15.68 4.82
C LYS A 71 20.68 -14.29 5.44
N ALA A 72 19.91 -13.35 4.88
CA ALA A 72 19.69 -12.03 5.47
C ALA A 72 18.91 -12.09 6.79
N LYS A 73 18.03 -13.09 6.97
CA LYS A 73 17.30 -13.31 8.23
C LYS A 73 18.20 -13.89 9.34
N GLN A 74 19.20 -14.68 9.00
CA GLN A 74 20.06 -15.36 9.99
C GLN A 74 20.78 -14.43 11.00
N PRO A 75 21.41 -13.30 10.62
CA PRO A 75 22.02 -12.39 11.58
C PRO A 75 20.99 -11.62 12.42
N LEU A 76 19.79 -11.35 11.89
CA LEU A 76 18.68 -10.78 12.68
C LEU A 76 18.25 -11.74 13.80
N CYS A 77 18.31 -13.05 13.56
CA CYS A 77 18.01 -14.05 14.58
C CYS A 77 19.12 -14.25 15.64
N LYS A 78 20.36 -13.78 15.39
CA LYS A 78 21.48 -13.95 16.35
C LYS A 78 21.58 -12.83 17.39
N HIS A 79 21.04 -11.65 17.10
CA HIS A 79 20.95 -10.53 18.06
C HIS A 79 19.60 -10.46 18.78
N ILE A 80 18.65 -11.30 18.40
CA ILE A 80 17.51 -11.58 19.25
C ILE A 80 18.02 -12.57 20.28
N VAL A 81 18.22 -12.09 21.51
CA VAL A 81 18.14 -12.97 22.68
C VAL A 81 16.85 -13.75 22.50
N VAL A 82 16.98 -15.02 22.13
CA VAL A 82 15.88 -15.96 22.14
C VAL A 82 15.56 -16.12 23.62
N THR A 83 14.76 -15.20 24.15
CA THR A 83 13.74 -15.60 25.08
C THR A 83 12.98 -16.66 24.30
N SER A 84 13.26 -17.93 24.58
CA SER A 84 12.47 -19.03 24.09
C SER A 84 11.05 -18.68 24.49
N ALA A 85 10.27 -18.18 23.53
CA ALA A 85 8.83 -18.21 23.65
C ALA A 85 8.52 -19.70 23.64
N ARG A 86 8.47 -20.28 24.86
CA ARG A 86 7.57 -21.40 25.12
C ARG A 86 6.27 -21.06 24.39
N GLU A 87 5.74 -22.05 23.68
CA GLU A 87 4.33 -22.11 23.28
C GLU A 87 3.44 -22.02 24.54
N GLU A 88 3.37 -20.84 25.14
CA GLU A 88 2.41 -20.44 26.17
C GLU A 88 2.26 -18.92 26.09
N ASN A 89 2.01 -18.40 24.90
CA ASN A 89 1.26 -17.15 24.79
C ASN A 89 0.05 -17.50 23.96
N SER A 90 -0.98 -18.04 24.63
CA SER A 90 -2.33 -17.85 24.11
C SER A 90 -2.47 -16.34 23.94
N ILE A 91 -2.35 -15.87 22.69
CA ILE A 91 -2.78 -14.53 22.37
C ILE A 91 -4.24 -14.55 22.76
N ASP A 92 -4.55 -13.87 23.87
CA ASP A 92 -5.92 -13.74 24.29
C ASP A 92 -6.60 -12.89 23.22
N GLU A 93 -7.26 -13.57 22.27
CA GLU A 93 -7.99 -12.94 21.18
C GLU A 93 -8.98 -11.93 21.76
N ASN A 94 -9.51 -12.19 22.97
CA ASN A 94 -10.37 -11.25 23.67
C ASN A 94 -9.62 -9.98 24.09
N LEU A 95 -8.32 -10.05 24.42
CA LEU A 95 -7.53 -8.86 24.74
C LEU A 95 -7.32 -7.96 23.51
N ILE A 96 -7.05 -8.55 22.34
CA ILE A 96 -6.95 -7.81 21.07
C ILE A 96 -8.31 -7.25 20.68
N PHE A 97 -9.35 -8.07 20.76
CA PHE A 97 -10.70 -7.69 20.44
C PHE A 97 -11.18 -6.56 21.36
N ASN A 98 -10.93 -6.64 22.67
CA ASN A 98 -11.28 -5.59 23.62
C ASN A 98 -10.48 -4.30 23.37
N LYS A 99 -9.18 -4.41 23.09
CA LYS A 99 -8.31 -3.24 22.82
C LYS A 99 -8.69 -2.52 21.53
N HIS A 100 -9.19 -3.25 20.55
CA HIS A 100 -9.60 -2.73 19.24
C HIS A 100 -11.10 -2.90 19.00
N ALA A 101 -11.92 -3.01 20.05
CA ALA A 101 -13.36 -3.30 19.96
C ALA A 101 -14.08 -2.23 19.15
N GLU A 102 -13.50 -1.03 19.15
CA GLU A 102 -13.91 0.01 18.25
C GLU A 102 -13.81 -0.47 16.79
N LEU A 103 -12.67 -0.92 16.29
CA LEU A 103 -12.49 -1.28 14.88
C LEU A 103 -13.43 -2.41 14.40
N PHE A 104 -13.84 -3.32 15.30
CA PHE A 104 -14.65 -4.50 14.98
C PHE A 104 -16.11 -4.36 15.43
N ARG A 105 -16.84 -3.40 14.84
CA ARG A 105 -18.29 -3.25 15.07
C ARG A 105 -19.07 -3.78 13.88
N ASP A 106 -20.19 -4.45 14.15
CA ASP A 106 -21.10 -4.97 13.13
C ASP A 106 -21.96 -3.89 12.48
N GLU A 107 -22.08 -2.72 13.12
CA GLU A 107 -22.90 -1.61 12.65
C GLU A 107 -22.07 -0.36 12.32
N ILE A 108 -22.43 0.30 11.22
CA ILE A 108 -21.89 1.60 10.83
C ILE A 108 -22.62 2.67 11.65
N ASP A 109 -21.91 3.35 12.54
CA ASP A 109 -22.43 4.50 13.27
C ASP A 109 -21.92 5.82 12.65
N GLY A 110 -22.70 6.90 12.85
CA GLY A 110 -22.33 8.24 12.36
C GLY A 110 -21.08 8.82 13.04
N SER A 111 -20.55 8.17 14.08
CA SER A 111 -19.36 8.62 14.82
C SER A 111 -18.06 8.41 14.04
N ARG A 112 -18.10 7.62 12.96
CA ARG A 112 -16.93 7.24 12.14
C ARG A 112 -16.96 7.68 10.70
N ALA A 113 -17.79 8.67 10.35
CA ALA A 113 -17.70 9.26 9.02
C ALA A 113 -16.24 9.68 8.77
N CYS A 114 -15.61 9.14 7.71
CA CYS A 114 -14.23 9.46 7.38
C CYS A 114 -14.12 10.96 7.12
N THR A 115 -13.43 11.68 8.01
CA THR A 115 -13.21 13.13 7.88
C THR A 115 -11.94 13.45 7.08
N VAL A 116 -11.09 12.45 6.85
CA VAL A 116 -9.74 12.62 6.30
C VAL A 116 -9.74 12.76 4.77
N ILE A 117 -10.55 11.95 4.08
CA ILE A 117 -10.56 11.90 2.61
C ILE A 117 -11.98 12.13 2.10
N LYS A 118 -12.11 12.99 1.08
CA LYS A 118 -13.36 13.26 0.38
C LYS A 118 -13.28 12.68 -1.03
N HIS A 119 -14.26 11.85 -1.39
CA HIS A 119 -14.41 11.39 -2.76
C HIS A 119 -14.95 12.53 -3.64
N LYS A 120 -14.23 12.86 -4.72
CA LYS A 120 -14.64 13.86 -5.71
C LYS A 120 -14.93 13.16 -7.02
N ILE A 121 -16.11 13.38 -7.57
CA ILE A 121 -16.52 12.86 -8.88
C ILE A 121 -16.32 14.00 -9.88
N LEU A 122 -15.47 13.79 -10.88
CA LEU A 122 -15.24 14.74 -11.97
C LEU A 122 -16.22 14.45 -13.10
N THR A 123 -17.00 15.45 -13.51
CA THR A 123 -18.06 15.32 -14.52
C THR A 123 -17.70 15.95 -15.87
N GLU A 124 -16.52 16.55 -15.99
CA GLU A 124 -16.07 17.26 -17.21
C GLU A 124 -17.15 18.25 -17.71
N GLU A 125 -17.50 18.21 -19.01
CA GLU A 125 -18.51 19.06 -19.63
C GLU A 125 -19.90 18.40 -19.72
N HIS A 126 -20.14 17.31 -18.97
CA HIS A 126 -21.41 16.62 -19.00
C HIS A 126 -22.48 17.34 -18.18
N THR A 127 -23.66 17.51 -18.77
CA THR A 127 -24.84 18.04 -18.08
C THR A 127 -25.48 16.96 -17.20
N PRO A 128 -26.03 17.31 -16.01
CA PRO A 128 -26.79 16.38 -15.19
C PRO A 128 -27.93 15.73 -15.98
N ILE A 129 -28.12 14.42 -15.79
CA ILE A 129 -29.20 13.67 -16.42
C ILE A 129 -30.30 13.45 -15.37
N TYR A 130 -31.50 13.95 -15.67
CA TYR A 130 -32.68 13.62 -14.87
C TYR A 130 -33.34 12.35 -15.41
N ALA A 131 -33.37 11.32 -14.58
CA ALA A 131 -34.13 10.09 -14.85
C ALA A 131 -35.36 10.03 -13.92
N ARG A 132 -36.54 9.83 -14.51
CA ARG A 132 -37.76 9.59 -13.72
C ARG A 132 -37.64 8.24 -13.00
N THR A 133 -38.10 8.20 -11.76
CA THR A 133 -38.17 6.95 -10.99
C THR A 133 -39.17 5.99 -11.63
N GLY A 134 -38.78 4.71 -11.72
CA GLY A 134 -39.68 3.64 -12.15
C GLY A 134 -40.73 3.31 -11.09
N ARG A 135 -41.75 2.54 -11.48
CA ARG A 135 -42.73 2.01 -10.51
C ARG A 135 -42.07 0.94 -9.64
N VAL A 136 -42.29 1.03 -8.33
CA VAL A 136 -41.87 0.01 -7.37
C VAL A 136 -43.07 -0.89 -7.08
N PRO A 137 -42.91 -2.24 -7.10
CA PRO A 137 -43.98 -3.14 -6.67
C PRO A 137 -44.31 -2.96 -5.19
N ILE A 138 -45.60 -2.99 -4.84
CA ILE A 138 -46.11 -2.73 -3.48
C ILE A 138 -45.43 -3.59 -2.40
N HIS A 139 -45.14 -4.86 -2.69
CA HIS A 139 -44.52 -5.77 -1.73
C HIS A 139 -43.07 -5.40 -1.36
N TYR A 140 -42.42 -4.51 -2.12
CA TYR A 140 -41.08 -4.00 -1.79
C TYR A 140 -41.12 -2.60 -1.16
N GLU A 141 -42.23 -1.88 -1.22
CA GLU A 141 -42.29 -0.49 -0.76
C GLU A 141 -41.92 -0.36 0.72
N GLN A 142 -42.45 -1.25 1.56
CA GLN A 142 -42.19 -1.22 3.00
C GLN A 142 -40.71 -1.49 3.30
N ALA A 143 -40.14 -2.55 2.72
CA ALA A 143 -38.73 -2.90 2.95
C ALA A 143 -37.77 -1.80 2.47
N ILE A 144 -38.05 -1.20 1.31
CA ILE A 144 -37.29 -0.06 0.79
C ILE A 144 -37.41 1.14 1.73
N HIS A 145 -38.62 1.42 2.22
CA HIS A 145 -38.85 2.53 3.14
C HIS A 145 -38.06 2.36 4.45
N GLU A 146 -38.10 1.17 5.05
CA GLU A 146 -37.36 0.85 6.28
C GLU A 146 -35.86 1.03 6.09
N GLU A 147 -35.30 0.56 4.97
CA GLU A 147 -33.88 0.73 4.66
C GLU A 147 -33.51 2.20 4.41
N ILE A 148 -34.37 2.97 3.74
CA ILE A 148 -34.18 4.42 3.56
C ILE A 148 -34.14 5.12 4.93
N GLN A 149 -35.09 4.83 5.82
CA GLN A 149 -35.14 5.44 7.16
C GLN A 149 -33.90 5.08 7.98
N LYS A 150 -33.45 3.83 7.90
CA LYS A 150 -32.20 3.40 8.54
C LYS A 150 -31.01 4.21 8.04
N ASN A 151 -30.83 4.33 6.72
CA ASN A 151 -29.70 5.06 6.13
C ASN A 151 -29.76 6.58 6.37
N LEU A 152 -30.96 7.17 6.47
CA LEU A 152 -31.15 8.55 6.90
C LEU A 152 -30.72 8.74 8.36
N ARG A 153 -31.14 7.84 9.25
CA ARG A 153 -30.76 7.86 10.68
C ARG A 153 -29.25 7.71 10.88
N LEU A 154 -28.60 6.87 10.08
CA LEU A 154 -27.15 6.67 10.11
C LEU A 154 -26.36 7.84 9.46
N GLY A 155 -27.03 8.76 8.77
CA GLY A 155 -26.39 9.88 8.07
C GLY A 155 -25.66 9.48 6.77
N THR A 156 -25.86 8.25 6.30
CA THR A 156 -25.28 7.74 5.04
C THR A 156 -25.89 8.44 3.83
N ILE A 157 -27.20 8.70 3.89
CA ILE A 157 -27.93 9.49 2.88
C ILE A 157 -28.59 10.70 3.53
N LYS A 158 -28.91 11.71 2.73
CA LYS A 158 -29.62 12.92 3.18
C LYS A 158 -30.59 13.39 2.11
N HIS A 159 -31.60 14.14 2.53
CA HIS A 159 -32.47 14.84 1.58
C HIS A 159 -31.64 15.82 0.75
N SER A 160 -31.90 15.84 -0.56
CA SER A 160 -31.27 16.75 -1.50
C SER A 160 -32.34 17.33 -2.43
N ASN A 161 -32.10 18.56 -2.87
CA ASN A 161 -32.90 19.23 -3.89
C ASN A 161 -32.19 19.16 -5.25
N SER A 162 -31.52 18.04 -5.55
CA SER A 162 -30.89 17.84 -6.86
C SER A 162 -31.99 17.89 -7.93
N ARG A 163 -31.90 18.87 -8.83
CA ARG A 163 -32.80 19.08 -9.95
C ARG A 163 -32.05 18.85 -11.25
#